data_AF-A0A4U6NDZ1-F1
#
_entry.id   AF-A0A4U6NDZ1-F1
#
_cell.length_a   1.000
_cell.length_b   1.000
_cell.length_c   1.000
_cell.angle_alpha   90.00
_cell.angle_beta   90.00
_cell.angle_gamma   90.00
#
_symmetry.space_group_name_H-M   'P 1'
#
loop_
_entity.id
_entity.type
_entity.pdbx_description
1 polymer ?
#
loop_
_entity_poly.entity_id
_entity_poly.type
_entity_poly.pdbx_seq_one_letter_code
_entity_poly.pdbx_strand_id
1 'polypeptide(L)'
;MSADHKDPRLALLVESIVRLSRGELSSRIEPSNARDEVDAVITGVNLLAEELEQVYEQFEKRVESRTAMLRQAHLDMMKMAMSDALTGLANRVALMDGIEEALSQAANGAPPPALLLLDLDSFKNVNDRFGHDAGDRVLQEVAVRLTSVVRESDLVARLGGDEFAILLPGATMDVAMQVAGRALEVLGEQIRLDSLYVHSRASIGVRLGTADQSPEELLLDADTAMYAAKREGRSIIKVFEPVMLYSRQLRSQMATELRGAISANELVLHYQPVVELATNRILGVEVLVRWQHPVRGLIPPDTFIPLAEEIGVIHDLDRWVMSASLRQLAQWRKDFPLDDDFQLRVNLSAVELKQLDLVDHIRTLLRELDLPARNLVVEITETAIVTRGEVEMYSLLSLQQLGVGIEIDDFGTGYSSISYLRELPVSMVKVDRSLLVELNTRAGQLEFVAAILQLIRAAGLEAVFEGIETREQATQLRALGCASGQGYYFSRPLPAGEAAALLASTRHLRMGEEIDGPETISSH
;
A
#
# COMPACT_ATOMS: atom_id res chain seq x y z
N MET A 1 -60.38 52.55 79.10
CA MET A 1 -59.04 52.83 78.57
C MET A 1 -58.16 51.64 78.92
N SER A 2 -57.95 50.72 77.98
CA SER A 2 -56.91 49.68 78.08
C SER A 2 -55.96 49.97 76.94
N ALA A 3 -54.88 50.71 77.22
CA ALA A 3 -53.81 50.91 76.25
C ALA A 3 -53.07 49.57 76.14
N ASP A 4 -53.33 48.87 75.04
CA ASP A 4 -52.69 47.63 74.61
C ASP A 4 -51.17 47.85 74.56
N HIS A 5 -50.46 47.46 75.62
CA HIS A 5 -49.01 47.57 75.70
C HIS A 5 -48.42 46.42 74.87
N LYS A 6 -48.40 46.59 73.54
CA LYS A 6 -47.77 45.63 72.65
C LYS A 6 -46.28 45.56 72.96
N ASP A 7 -45.81 44.36 73.26
CA ASP A 7 -44.41 44.08 73.51
C ASP A 7 -43.57 44.54 72.30
N PRO A 8 -42.62 45.48 72.47
CA PRO A 8 -41.80 45.96 71.36
C PRO A 8 -40.96 44.85 70.69
N ARG A 9 -40.72 43.73 71.38
CA ARG A 9 -40.03 42.57 70.83
C ARG A 9 -40.82 41.86 69.73
N LEU A 10 -42.16 41.93 69.74
CA LEU A 10 -43.00 41.34 68.69
C LEU A 10 -42.81 42.04 67.34
N ALA A 11 -42.58 43.36 67.35
CA ALA A 11 -42.31 44.12 66.12
C ALA A 11 -40.96 43.72 65.50
N LEU A 12 -39.93 43.55 66.34
CA LEU A 12 -38.60 43.07 65.92
C LEU A 12 -38.65 41.65 65.34
N LEU A 13 -39.51 40.80 65.90
CA LEU A 13 -39.72 39.42 65.46
C LEU A 13 -40.35 39.36 64.06
N VAL A 14 -41.39 40.17 63.83
CA VAL A 14 -42.02 40.30 62.50
C VAL A 14 -41.02 40.85 61.48
N GLU A 15 -40.26 41.89 61.83
CA GLU A 15 -39.26 42.46 60.93
C GLU A 15 -38.18 41.45 60.54
N SER A 16 -37.71 40.65 61.50
CA SER A 16 -36.68 39.63 61.24
C SER A 16 -37.20 38.49 60.38
N ILE A 17 -38.44 38.03 60.57
CA ILE A 17 -39.05 37.03 59.68
C ILE A 17 -39.15 37.57 58.25
N VAL A 18 -39.51 38.84 58.08
CA VAL A 18 -39.54 39.49 56.75
C VAL A 18 -38.15 39.54 56.14
N ARG A 19 -37.10 39.87 56.90
CA ARG A 19 -35.71 39.86 56.41
C ARG A 19 -35.23 38.45 56.04
N LEU A 20 -35.52 37.44 56.87
CA LEU A 20 -35.21 36.04 56.57
C LEU A 20 -35.92 35.57 55.29
N SER A 21 -37.18 35.97 55.08
CA SER A 21 -37.93 35.65 53.85
C SER A 21 -37.34 36.27 52.58
N ARG A 22 -36.51 37.32 52.74
CA ARG A 22 -35.75 37.97 51.65
C ARG A 22 -34.34 37.42 51.47
N GLY A 23 -33.95 36.41 52.26
CA GLY A 23 -32.63 35.78 52.20
C GLY A 23 -31.55 36.41 53.09
N GLU A 24 -31.89 37.38 53.95
CA GLU A 24 -30.95 38.00 54.90
C GLU A 24 -30.79 37.12 56.16
N LEU A 25 -30.21 35.93 55.96
CA LEU A 25 -30.06 34.88 56.98
C LEU A 25 -29.08 35.24 58.11
N SER A 26 -28.21 36.23 57.93
CA SER A 26 -27.25 36.70 58.94
C SER A 26 -27.85 37.68 59.95
N SER A 27 -29.08 38.15 59.73
CA SER A 27 -29.78 39.02 60.68
C SER A 27 -30.25 38.22 61.90
N ARG A 28 -29.88 38.69 63.10
CA ARG A 28 -30.22 38.06 64.39
C ARG A 28 -30.94 39.07 65.27
N ILE A 29 -31.94 38.61 66.02
CA ILE A 29 -32.58 39.40 67.07
C ILE A 29 -31.77 39.21 68.35
N GLU A 30 -31.45 40.28 69.07
CA GLU A 30 -30.79 40.12 70.37
C GLU A 30 -31.69 39.37 71.37
N PRO A 31 -31.19 38.32 72.04
CA PRO A 31 -31.93 37.61 73.08
C PRO A 31 -32.26 38.54 74.25
N SER A 32 -33.45 38.42 74.81
CA SER A 32 -33.84 39.13 76.02
C SER A 32 -33.49 38.31 77.26
N ASN A 33 -33.32 38.93 78.43
CA ASN A 33 -33.16 38.18 79.69
C ASN A 33 -34.51 37.83 80.36
N ALA A 34 -35.63 38.12 79.69
CA ALA A 34 -36.97 37.97 80.25
C ALA A 34 -37.42 36.50 80.41
N ARG A 35 -36.84 35.57 79.64
CA ARG A 35 -37.15 34.13 79.66
C ARG A 35 -38.65 33.81 79.57
N ASP A 36 -39.38 34.60 78.79
CA ASP A 36 -40.80 34.42 78.50
C ASP A 36 -41.02 33.79 77.11
N GLU A 37 -42.28 33.55 76.75
CA GLU A 37 -42.65 32.88 75.50
C GLU A 37 -42.10 33.61 74.26
N VAL A 38 -42.05 34.95 74.29
CA VAL A 38 -41.53 35.77 73.19
C VAL A 38 -40.03 35.54 72.99
N ASP A 39 -39.28 35.40 74.08
CA ASP A 39 -37.84 35.13 74.05
C ASP A 39 -37.50 33.71 73.56
N ALA A 40 -38.36 32.73 73.88
CA ALA A 40 -38.27 31.38 73.33
C ALA A 40 -38.48 31.37 71.80
N VAL A 41 -39.43 32.17 71.29
CA VAL A 41 -39.66 32.32 69.84
C VAL A 41 -38.48 33.03 69.16
N ILE A 42 -37.93 34.09 69.76
CA ILE A 42 -36.72 34.77 69.25
C ILE A 42 -35.55 33.78 69.11
N THR A 43 -35.32 33.00 70.17
CA THR A 43 -34.26 31.99 70.17
C THR A 43 -34.48 30.96 69.06
N GLY A 44 -35.71 30.45 68.91
CA GLY A 44 -36.06 29.50 67.85
C GLY A 44 -35.89 30.06 66.44
N VAL A 45 -36.27 31.32 66.19
CA VAL A 45 -36.08 31.99 64.89
C VAL A 45 -34.60 32.18 64.57
N ASN A 46 -33.78 32.59 65.54
CA ASN A 46 -32.34 32.71 65.35
C ASN A 46 -31.69 31.36 65.05
N LEU A 47 -32.11 30.28 65.74
CA LEU A 47 -31.61 28.92 65.52
C LEU A 47 -31.97 28.39 64.13
N LEU A 48 -33.21 28.61 63.69
CA LEU A 48 -33.65 28.27 62.33
C LEU A 48 -32.87 29.05 61.28
N ALA A 49 -32.64 30.35 61.50
CA ALA A 49 -31.86 31.17 60.58
C ALA A 49 -30.40 30.68 60.46
N GLU A 50 -29.80 30.23 61.57
CA GLU A 50 -28.47 29.61 61.59
C GLU A 50 -28.44 28.27 60.86
N GLU A 51 -29.43 27.40 61.09
CA GLU A 51 -29.56 26.13 60.34
C GLU A 51 -29.74 26.38 58.84
N LEU A 52 -30.59 27.35 58.46
CA LEU A 52 -30.80 27.73 57.06
C LEU A 52 -29.51 28.26 56.42
N GLU A 53 -28.75 29.10 57.12
CA GLU A 53 -27.47 29.63 56.64
C GLU A 53 -26.45 28.51 56.39
N GLN A 54 -26.33 27.57 57.33
CA GLN A 54 -25.48 26.38 57.16
C GLN A 54 -25.93 25.49 55.99
N VAL A 55 -27.24 25.27 55.83
CA VAL A 55 -27.79 24.49 54.71
C VAL A 55 -27.53 25.18 53.38
N TYR A 56 -27.67 26.50 53.30
CA TYR A 56 -27.36 27.28 52.10
C TYR A 56 -25.88 27.19 51.73
N GLU A 57 -24.96 27.37 52.69
CA GLU A 57 -23.53 27.22 52.43
C GLU A 57 -23.16 25.79 51.95
N GLN A 58 -23.74 24.77 52.57
CA GLN A 58 -23.53 23.38 52.14
C GLN A 58 -24.10 23.14 50.73
N PHE A 59 -25.24 23.75 50.41
CA PHE A 59 -25.85 23.65 49.10
C PHE A 59 -24.99 24.33 48.04
N GLU A 60 -24.51 25.55 48.26
CA GLU A 60 -23.63 26.27 47.34
C GLU A 60 -22.34 25.48 47.05
N LYS A 61 -21.64 25.01 48.09
CA LYS A 61 -20.45 24.15 47.94
C LYS A 61 -20.75 22.89 47.12
N ARG A 62 -21.93 22.30 47.30
CA ARG A 62 -22.34 21.10 46.56
C ARG A 62 -22.68 21.41 45.10
N VAL A 63 -23.29 22.56 44.82
CA VAL A 63 -23.57 23.02 43.44
C VAL A 63 -22.27 23.33 42.71
N GLU A 64 -21.34 24.05 43.32
CA GLU A 64 -20.03 24.35 42.71
C GLU A 64 -19.26 23.07 42.39
N SER A 65 -19.14 22.17 43.37
CA SER A 65 -18.45 20.87 43.19
C SER A 65 -19.09 20.05 42.06
N ARG A 66 -20.42 19.97 42.01
CA ARG A 66 -21.13 19.19 41.00
C ARG A 66 -21.05 19.81 39.61
N THR A 67 -21.05 21.15 39.52
CA THR A 67 -20.84 21.88 38.27
C THR A 67 -19.42 21.66 37.73
N ALA A 68 -18.41 21.67 38.62
CA ALA A 68 -17.04 21.35 38.24
C ALA A 68 -16.89 19.89 37.76
N MET A 69 -17.49 18.93 38.48
CA MET A 69 -17.50 17.51 38.06
C MET A 69 -18.20 17.31 36.72
N LEU A 70 -19.33 17.97 36.47
CA LEU A 70 -20.05 17.89 35.19
C LEU A 70 -19.22 18.45 34.04
N ARG A 71 -18.54 19.60 34.23
CA ARG A 71 -17.61 20.12 33.22
C ARG A 71 -16.46 19.16 32.95
N GLN A 72 -15.86 18.59 33.99
CA GLN A 72 -14.76 17.65 33.83
C GLN A 72 -15.21 16.39 33.08
N ALA A 73 -16.34 15.80 33.48
CA ALA A 73 -16.90 14.64 32.80
C ALA A 73 -17.25 14.94 31.33
N HIS A 74 -17.73 16.15 31.03
CA HIS A 74 -17.99 16.58 29.67
C HIS A 74 -16.70 16.69 28.84
N LEU A 75 -15.64 17.29 29.40
CA LEU A 75 -14.33 17.38 28.74
C LEU A 75 -13.71 15.99 28.50
N ASP A 76 -13.80 15.10 29.49
CA ASP A 76 -13.29 13.73 29.38
C ASP A 76 -14.08 12.94 28.32
N MET A 77 -15.41 13.12 28.26
CA MET A 77 -16.26 12.50 27.24
C MET A 77 -15.94 13.01 25.84
N MET A 78 -15.72 14.32 25.66
CA MET A 78 -15.29 14.89 24.38
C MET A 78 -13.92 14.34 23.96
N LYS A 79 -12.96 14.27 24.90
CA LYS A 79 -11.65 13.67 24.62
C LYS A 79 -11.78 12.22 24.16
N MET A 80 -12.57 11.39 24.84
CA MET A 80 -12.78 9.99 24.42
C MET A 80 -13.47 9.88 23.06
N ALA A 81 -14.40 10.78 22.74
CA ALA A 81 -15.10 10.79 21.46
C ALA A 81 -14.20 11.20 20.28
N MET A 82 -13.12 11.94 20.55
CA MET A 82 -12.25 12.57 19.54
C MET A 82 -10.82 12.01 19.50
N SER A 83 -10.48 11.02 20.34
CA SER A 83 -9.15 10.40 20.37
C SER A 83 -9.18 8.91 20.08
N ASP A 84 -8.07 8.41 19.53
CA ASP A 84 -7.79 6.99 19.37
C ASP A 84 -7.31 6.41 20.71
N ALA A 85 -7.97 5.35 21.20
CA ALA A 85 -7.72 4.81 22.53
C ALA A 85 -6.33 4.17 22.70
N LEU A 86 -5.72 3.70 21.60
CA LEU A 86 -4.41 3.05 21.64
C LEU A 86 -3.26 4.06 21.65
N THR A 87 -3.34 5.06 20.76
CA THR A 87 -2.23 6.01 20.51
C THR A 87 -2.41 7.35 21.22
N GLY A 88 -3.63 7.69 21.65
CA GLY A 88 -3.97 9.00 22.22
C GLY A 88 -4.02 10.14 21.20
N LEU A 89 -3.78 9.85 19.91
CA LEU A 89 -3.91 10.82 18.81
C LEU A 89 -5.37 11.17 18.56
N ALA A 90 -5.60 12.20 17.75
CA ALA A 90 -6.93 12.46 17.20
C ALA A 90 -7.44 11.23 16.44
N ASN A 91 -8.74 10.95 16.52
CA ASN A 91 -9.36 9.91 15.71
C ASN A 91 -9.90 10.48 14.39
N ARG A 92 -10.52 9.62 13.59
CA ARG A 92 -11.15 10.01 12.32
C ARG A 92 -12.17 11.14 12.47
N VAL A 93 -12.96 11.17 13.55
CA VAL A 93 -13.97 12.23 13.77
C VAL A 93 -13.27 13.57 13.94
N ALA A 94 -12.27 13.64 14.82
CA ALA A 94 -11.50 14.85 15.07
C ALA A 94 -10.74 15.35 13.83
N LEU A 95 -10.23 14.44 12.99
CA LEU A 95 -9.61 14.82 11.73
C LEU A 95 -10.62 15.47 10.78
N MET A 96 -11.80 14.87 10.61
CA MET A 96 -12.84 15.40 9.71
C MET A 96 -13.30 16.80 10.15
N ASP A 97 -13.54 16.99 11.45
CA ASP A 97 -13.87 18.30 12.02
C ASP A 97 -12.75 19.32 11.76
N GLY A 98 -11.49 18.93 11.96
CA GLY A 98 -10.33 19.79 11.71
C GLY A 98 -10.17 20.16 10.23
N ILE A 99 -10.44 19.22 9.31
CA ILE A 99 -10.43 19.48 7.86
C ILE A 99 -11.54 20.49 7.51
N GLU A 100 -12.75 20.27 8.01
CA GLU A 100 -13.89 21.17 7.76
C GLU A 100 -13.60 22.59 8.26
N GLU A 101 -13.02 22.73 9.45
CA GLU A 101 -12.61 24.02 9.99
C GLU A 101 -11.55 24.69 9.11
N ALA A 102 -10.50 23.97 8.72
CA ALA A 102 -9.42 24.53 7.92
C ALA A 102 -9.87 24.93 6.50
N LEU A 103 -10.75 24.15 5.86
CA LEU A 103 -11.36 24.49 4.58
C LEU A 103 -12.26 25.72 4.70
N SER A 104 -13.05 25.82 5.78
CA SER A 104 -13.88 26.99 6.06
C SER A 104 -13.04 28.26 6.26
N GLN A 105 -11.88 28.16 6.92
CA GLN A 105 -10.94 29.27 7.05
C GLN A 105 -10.34 29.66 5.69
N ALA A 106 -9.98 28.67 4.85
CA ALA A 106 -9.46 28.90 3.51
C ALA A 106 -10.48 29.61 2.60
N ALA A 107 -11.76 29.24 2.67
CA ALA A 107 -12.85 29.93 1.98
C ALA A 107 -12.98 31.41 2.40
N ASN A 108 -12.54 31.74 3.63
CA ASN A 108 -12.50 33.11 4.17
C ASN A 108 -11.16 33.83 3.92
N GLY A 109 -10.29 33.27 3.06
CA GLY A 109 -9.04 33.92 2.61
C GLY A 109 -7.77 33.48 3.35
N ALA A 110 -7.85 32.49 4.26
CA ALA A 110 -6.66 31.84 4.80
C ALA A 110 -5.98 30.95 3.72
N PRO A 111 -4.70 30.61 3.88
CA PRO A 111 -4.06 29.60 3.03
C PRO A 111 -4.81 28.26 3.11
N PRO A 112 -4.87 27.49 2.02
CA PRO A 112 -5.52 26.18 2.03
C PRO A 112 -4.81 25.20 2.97
N PRO A 113 -5.54 24.23 3.56
CA PRO A 113 -4.92 23.17 4.34
C PRO A 113 -4.14 22.21 3.44
N ALA A 114 -3.17 21.51 4.02
CA ALA A 114 -2.55 20.33 3.43
C ALA A 114 -2.91 19.09 4.25
N LEU A 115 -3.27 18.01 3.59
CA LEU A 115 -3.50 16.72 4.21
C LEU A 115 -2.44 15.72 3.73
N LEU A 116 -1.78 15.08 4.69
CA LEU A 116 -0.88 13.96 4.46
C LEU A 116 -1.58 12.72 5.00
N LEU A 117 -1.78 11.72 4.16
CA LEU A 117 -2.27 10.40 4.56
C LEU A 117 -1.12 9.40 4.52
N LEU A 118 -0.98 8.60 5.57
CA LEU A 118 0.12 7.67 5.77
C LEU A 118 -0.43 6.28 6.06
N ASP A 119 0.21 5.27 5.51
CA ASP A 119 -0.06 3.87 5.84
C ASP A 119 1.24 3.10 5.99
N LEU A 120 1.34 2.30 7.05
CA LEU A 120 2.54 1.56 7.39
C LEU A 120 2.73 0.34 6.47
N ASP A 121 3.82 0.35 5.73
CA ASP A 121 4.13 -0.69 4.76
C ASP A 121 4.33 -2.04 5.44
N SER A 122 3.54 -3.05 5.02
CA SER A 122 3.64 -4.43 5.51
C SER A 122 3.41 -4.59 7.02
N PHE A 123 2.63 -3.70 7.66
CA PHE A 123 2.33 -3.79 9.10
C PHE A 123 1.69 -5.14 9.49
N LYS A 124 0.88 -5.72 8.61
CA LYS A 124 0.33 -7.07 8.79
C LYS A 124 1.42 -8.12 9.06
N ASN A 125 2.58 -8.03 8.39
CA ASN A 125 3.69 -8.97 8.63
C ASN A 125 4.27 -8.81 10.04
N VAL A 126 4.21 -7.61 10.63
CA VAL A 126 4.62 -7.38 12.02
C VAL A 126 3.66 -8.13 12.96
N ASN A 127 2.34 -7.99 12.74
CA ASN A 127 1.33 -8.72 13.52
C ASN A 127 1.47 -10.24 13.35
N ASP A 128 1.60 -10.73 12.12
CA ASP A 128 1.67 -12.16 11.83
C ASP A 128 2.93 -12.80 12.42
N ARG A 129 4.05 -12.05 12.48
CA ARG A 129 5.35 -12.57 12.94
C ARG A 129 5.60 -12.37 14.44
N PHE A 130 5.11 -11.28 15.03
CA PHE A 130 5.43 -10.89 16.41
C PHE A 130 4.21 -10.76 17.32
N GLY A 131 3.00 -10.93 16.77
CA GLY A 131 1.74 -10.82 17.51
C GLY A 131 1.17 -9.41 17.58
N HIS A 132 -0.12 -9.30 17.91
CA HIS A 132 -0.83 -8.04 17.98
C HIS A 132 -0.29 -7.08 19.04
N ASP A 133 0.16 -7.58 20.20
CA ASP A 133 0.75 -6.74 21.25
C ASP A 133 2.00 -5.99 20.78
N ALA A 134 2.82 -6.63 19.92
CA ALA A 134 3.97 -5.99 19.31
C ALA A 134 3.54 -4.94 18.27
N GLY A 135 2.52 -5.26 17.47
CA GLY A 135 1.91 -4.31 16.53
C GLY A 135 1.37 -3.06 17.23
N ASP A 136 0.67 -3.22 18.35
CA ASP A 136 0.12 -2.12 19.14
C ASP A 136 1.23 -1.18 19.66
N ARG A 137 2.34 -1.75 20.14
CA ARG A 137 3.52 -0.95 20.55
C ARG A 137 4.18 -0.24 19.38
N VAL A 138 4.22 -0.85 18.20
CA VAL A 138 4.70 -0.18 16.98
C VAL A 138 3.82 1.01 16.64
N LEU A 139 2.49 0.86 16.70
CA LEU A 139 1.56 1.96 16.43
C LEU A 139 1.69 3.11 17.43
N GLN A 140 1.94 2.81 18.71
CA GLN A 140 2.23 3.82 19.73
C GLN A 140 3.54 4.57 19.46
N GLU A 141 4.60 3.87 19.09
CA GLU A 141 5.87 4.52 18.73
C GLU A 141 5.73 5.37 17.46
N VAL A 142 5.01 4.89 16.45
CA VAL A 142 4.70 5.65 15.23
C VAL A 142 3.97 6.94 15.58
N ALA A 143 2.98 6.88 16.48
CA ALA A 143 2.27 8.07 16.94
C ALA A 143 3.22 9.10 17.56
N VAL A 144 4.12 8.67 18.46
CA VAL A 144 5.12 9.55 19.07
C VAL A 144 6.04 10.19 18.02
N ARG A 145 6.52 9.40 17.06
CA ARG A 145 7.39 9.90 15.98
C ARG A 145 6.68 10.90 15.08
N LEU A 146 5.43 10.63 14.70
CA LEU A 146 4.64 11.57 13.89
C LEU A 146 4.35 12.88 14.63
N THR A 147 4.05 12.83 15.93
CA THR A 147 3.88 14.05 16.73
C THR A 147 5.16 14.86 16.83
N SER A 148 6.34 14.22 16.81
CA SER A 148 7.64 14.92 16.89
C SER A 148 8.02 15.72 15.64
N VAL A 149 7.42 15.40 14.49
CA VAL A 149 7.74 16.05 13.20
C VAL A 149 6.76 17.15 12.80
N VAL A 150 5.78 17.46 13.64
CA VAL A 150 4.77 18.49 13.40
C VAL A 150 4.81 19.58 14.46
N ARG A 151 4.12 20.70 14.21
CA ARG A 151 3.98 21.82 15.16
C ARG A 151 2.72 21.66 15.99
N GLU A 152 2.59 22.43 17.07
CA GLU A 152 1.36 22.44 17.90
C GLU A 152 0.09 22.85 17.14
N SER A 153 0.23 23.61 16.05
CA SER A 153 -0.88 24.01 15.17
C SER A 153 -1.37 22.89 14.25
N ASP A 154 -0.59 21.83 14.10
CA ASP A 154 -0.86 20.74 13.18
C ASP A 154 -1.58 19.62 13.92
N LEU A 155 -2.44 18.88 13.22
CA LEU A 155 -3.22 17.80 13.81
C LEU A 155 -2.69 16.45 13.31
N VAL A 156 -2.29 15.58 14.23
CA VAL A 156 -1.94 14.18 13.92
C VAL A 156 -3.09 13.28 14.36
N ALA A 157 -3.57 12.44 13.45
CA ALA A 157 -4.67 11.54 13.70
C ALA A 157 -4.33 10.09 13.31
N ARG A 158 -5.00 9.13 13.95
CA ARG A 158 -5.05 7.74 13.53
C ARG A 158 -6.46 7.41 13.04
N LEU A 159 -6.57 6.89 11.83
CA LEU A 159 -7.86 6.62 11.19
C LEU A 159 -8.40 5.22 11.51
N GLY A 160 -7.50 4.29 11.83
CA GLY A 160 -7.79 2.89 12.11
C GLY A 160 -6.68 2.00 11.56
N GLY A 161 -6.51 0.80 12.12
CA GLY A 161 -5.46 -0.13 11.67
C GLY A 161 -4.07 0.51 11.73
N ASP A 162 -3.41 0.56 10.58
CA ASP A 162 -2.10 1.14 10.28
C ASP A 162 -2.15 2.50 9.57
N GLU A 163 -3.34 3.11 9.46
CA GLU A 163 -3.53 4.39 8.78
C GLU A 163 -3.44 5.59 9.74
N PHE A 164 -2.60 6.56 9.37
CA PHE A 164 -2.39 7.83 10.07
C PHE A 164 -2.60 9.01 9.12
N ALA A 165 -2.88 10.17 9.69
CA ALA A 165 -3.03 11.42 8.94
C ALA A 165 -2.34 12.57 9.67
N ILE A 166 -1.82 13.52 8.89
CA ILE A 166 -1.36 14.82 9.38
C ILE A 166 -2.11 15.90 8.60
N LEU A 167 -2.84 16.75 9.32
CA LEU A 167 -3.47 17.95 8.77
C LEU A 167 -2.63 19.18 9.14
N LEU A 168 -2.28 19.96 8.12
CA LEU A 168 -1.60 21.24 8.22
C LEU A 168 -2.61 22.34 7.84
N PRO A 169 -3.21 23.09 8.78
CA PRO A 169 -4.33 23.98 8.50
C PRO A 169 -4.06 25.11 7.49
N GLY A 170 -2.80 25.49 7.28
CA GLY A 170 -2.40 26.49 6.30
C GLY A 170 -0.96 26.30 5.85
N ALA A 171 -0.76 25.49 4.81
CA ALA A 171 0.58 25.12 4.34
C ALA A 171 0.69 25.23 2.81
N THR A 172 1.88 25.60 2.33
CA THR A 172 2.22 25.45 0.91
C THR A 172 2.60 24.00 0.61
N MET A 173 2.63 23.63 -0.67
CA MET A 173 3.08 22.29 -1.08
C MET A 173 4.49 22.00 -0.57
N ASP A 174 5.40 22.98 -0.63
CA ASP A 174 6.77 22.83 -0.15
C ASP A 174 6.83 22.48 1.35
N VAL A 175 6.00 23.15 2.17
CA VAL A 175 5.91 22.85 3.60
C VAL A 175 5.34 21.46 3.84
N ALA A 176 4.28 21.09 3.12
CA ALA A 176 3.68 19.76 3.20
C ALA A 176 4.70 18.66 2.83
N MET A 177 5.47 18.86 1.76
CA MET A 177 6.51 17.94 1.33
C MET A 177 7.68 17.85 2.33
N GLN A 178 8.04 18.95 2.99
CA GLN A 178 9.04 18.92 4.07
C GLN A 178 8.55 18.11 5.28
N VAL A 179 7.29 18.29 5.70
CA VAL A 179 6.70 17.50 6.79
C VAL A 179 6.61 16.03 6.40
N ALA A 180 6.17 15.71 5.18
CA ALA A 180 6.13 14.35 4.65
C ALA A 180 7.52 13.71 4.60
N GLY A 181 8.54 14.46 4.17
CA GLY A 181 9.93 14.00 4.16
C GLY A 181 10.47 13.67 5.55
N ARG A 182 10.22 14.54 6.53
CA ARG A 182 10.58 14.28 7.93
C ARG A 182 9.83 13.07 8.50
N ALA A 183 8.54 12.95 8.22
CA ALA A 183 7.74 11.80 8.64
C ALA A 183 8.30 10.50 8.06
N LEU A 184 8.64 10.49 6.77
CA LEU A 184 9.24 9.32 6.12
C LEU A 184 10.60 8.96 6.75
N GLU A 185 11.44 9.95 7.06
CA GLU A 185 12.74 9.75 7.69
C GLU A 185 12.62 9.14 9.09
N VAL A 186 11.82 9.73 9.98
CA VAL A 186 11.66 9.22 11.36
C VAL A 186 10.99 7.85 11.39
N LEU A 187 10.09 7.55 10.47
CA LEU A 187 9.48 6.21 10.36
C LEU A 187 10.45 5.18 9.75
N GLY A 188 11.40 5.63 8.93
CA GLY A 188 12.46 4.78 8.40
C GLY A 188 13.43 4.23 9.45
N GLU A 189 13.54 4.89 10.61
CA GLU A 189 14.38 4.45 11.72
C GLU A 189 13.86 3.17 12.38
N GLN A 190 14.77 2.34 12.88
CA GLN A 190 14.44 1.08 13.53
C GLN A 190 13.67 1.32 14.84
N ILE A 191 12.54 0.62 15.02
CA ILE A 191 11.76 0.63 16.27
C ILE A 191 12.28 -0.49 17.17
N ARG A 192 12.75 -0.13 18.36
CA ARG A 192 13.22 -1.10 19.36
C ARG A 192 12.09 -1.45 20.33
N LEU A 193 11.61 -2.69 20.27
CA LEU A 193 10.64 -3.25 21.20
C LEU A 193 11.35 -4.27 22.10
N ASP A 194 11.83 -3.83 23.26
CA ASP A 194 12.65 -4.63 24.17
C ASP A 194 13.92 -5.18 23.50
N SER A 195 13.95 -6.48 23.17
CA SER A 195 15.04 -7.12 22.41
C SER A 195 14.77 -7.25 20.91
N LEU A 196 13.59 -6.84 20.44
CA LEU A 196 13.17 -6.91 19.04
C LEU A 196 13.45 -5.60 18.33
N TYR A 197 13.72 -5.72 17.04
CA TYR A 197 13.93 -4.59 16.15
C TYR A 197 13.02 -4.70 14.94
N VAL A 198 12.18 -3.70 14.73
CA VAL A 198 11.18 -3.66 13.65
C VAL A 198 11.47 -2.47 12.75
N HIS A 199 11.35 -2.66 11.44
CA HIS A 199 11.35 -1.57 10.48
C HIS A 199 9.91 -1.32 10.05
N SER A 200 9.41 -0.09 10.24
CA SER A 200 8.04 0.29 9.90
C SER A 200 8.07 1.52 9.00
N ARG A 201 8.32 1.30 7.71
CA ARG A 201 8.26 2.37 6.71
C ARG A 201 6.80 2.73 6.41
N ALA A 202 6.56 3.88 5.79
CA ALA A 202 5.22 4.30 5.41
C ALA A 202 5.17 4.84 3.99
N SER A 203 4.07 4.57 3.30
CA SER A 203 3.71 5.22 2.05
C SER A 203 2.86 6.45 2.35
N ILE A 204 3.18 7.60 1.74
CA ILE A 204 2.55 8.89 2.08
C ILE A 204 1.89 9.50 0.84
N GLY A 205 0.60 9.83 0.95
CA GLY A 205 -0.15 10.64 0.00
C GLY A 205 -0.30 12.08 0.48
N VAL A 206 -0.09 13.06 -0.39
CA VAL A 206 -0.15 14.50 -0.03
C VAL A 206 -1.15 15.21 -0.94
N ARG A 207 -2.07 15.97 -0.33
CA ARG A 207 -3.03 16.81 -1.05
C ARG A 207 -3.15 18.19 -0.41
N LEU A 208 -3.07 19.25 -1.21
CA LEU A 208 -3.51 20.58 -0.81
C LEU A 208 -5.01 20.73 -1.02
N GLY A 209 -5.73 21.24 -0.02
CA GLY A 209 -7.14 21.58 -0.13
C GLY A 209 -7.38 22.70 -1.14
N THR A 210 -8.62 22.75 -1.63
CA THR A 210 -9.13 23.85 -2.46
C THR A 210 -10.41 24.39 -1.84
N ALA A 211 -10.72 25.67 -2.04
CA ALA A 211 -11.79 26.37 -1.32
C ALA A 211 -13.19 25.74 -1.48
N ASP A 212 -13.46 25.05 -2.60
CA ASP A 212 -14.75 24.45 -2.91
C ASP A 212 -14.80 22.92 -2.66
N GLN A 213 -13.77 22.34 -2.04
CA GLN A 213 -13.67 20.91 -1.80
C GLN A 213 -14.30 20.53 -0.46
N SER A 214 -14.99 19.39 -0.41
CA SER A 214 -15.49 18.81 0.85
C SER A 214 -14.38 18.10 1.64
N PRO A 215 -14.53 17.93 2.97
CA PRO A 215 -13.60 17.14 3.77
C PRO A 215 -13.38 15.72 3.24
N GLU A 216 -14.46 15.07 2.78
CA GLU A 216 -14.43 13.72 2.22
C GLU A 216 -13.63 13.65 0.92
N GLU A 217 -13.78 14.63 0.04
CA GLU A 217 -13.01 14.71 -1.20
C GLU A 217 -11.52 14.94 -0.93
N LEU A 218 -11.17 15.81 0.03
CA LEU A 218 -9.77 16.05 0.40
C LEU A 218 -9.12 14.77 0.94
N LEU A 219 -9.84 14.03 1.79
CA LEU A 219 -9.39 12.75 2.31
C LEU A 219 -9.24 11.70 1.20
N LEU A 220 -10.21 11.61 0.28
CA LEU A 220 -10.19 10.68 -0.85
C LEU A 220 -9.02 10.96 -1.80
N ASP A 221 -8.72 12.22 -2.07
CA ASP A 221 -7.59 12.63 -2.90
C ASP A 221 -6.26 12.22 -2.24
N ALA A 222 -6.09 12.52 -0.95
CA ALA A 222 -4.89 12.12 -0.20
C ALA A 222 -4.73 10.59 -0.15
N ASP A 223 -5.83 9.85 0.05
CA ASP A 223 -5.86 8.39 0.00
C ASP A 223 -5.48 7.83 -1.37
N THR A 224 -5.98 8.45 -2.44
CA THR A 224 -5.64 8.05 -3.81
C THR A 224 -4.15 8.26 -4.10
N ALA A 225 -3.55 9.35 -3.62
CA ALA A 225 -2.12 9.57 -3.72
C ALA A 225 -1.31 8.57 -2.88
N MET A 226 -1.76 8.26 -1.66
CA MET A 226 -1.12 7.27 -0.78
C MET A 226 -1.15 5.87 -1.39
N TYR A 227 -2.29 5.47 -1.97
CA TYR A 227 -2.41 4.20 -2.70
C TYR A 227 -1.48 4.16 -3.93
N ALA A 228 -1.32 5.27 -4.65
CA ALA A 228 -0.35 5.37 -5.73
C ALA A 228 1.09 5.20 -5.22
N ALA A 229 1.44 5.79 -4.06
CA ALA A 229 2.74 5.61 -3.42
C ALA A 229 3.02 4.14 -3.06
N LYS A 230 2.03 3.43 -2.51
CA LYS A 230 2.15 1.98 -2.21
C LYS A 230 2.46 1.15 -3.45
N ARG A 231 1.93 1.53 -4.61
CA ARG A 231 2.10 0.76 -5.85
C ARG A 231 3.43 0.99 -6.54
N GLU A 232 3.93 2.22 -6.55
CA GLU A 232 5.13 2.57 -7.30
C GLU A 232 6.44 2.12 -6.63
N GLY A 233 6.39 1.77 -5.35
CA GLY A 233 7.57 1.22 -4.67
C GLY A 233 7.45 1.08 -3.17
N ARG A 234 6.36 1.59 -2.57
CA ARG A 234 6.20 1.77 -1.12
C ARG A 234 7.27 2.70 -0.54
N SER A 235 7.08 3.17 0.68
CA SER A 235 8.07 4.01 1.36
C SER A 235 8.47 5.28 0.58
N ILE A 236 7.52 5.84 -0.17
CA ILE A 236 7.68 7.05 -0.98
C ILE A 236 6.54 8.03 -0.70
N ILE A 237 6.73 9.27 -1.13
CA ILE A 237 5.74 10.34 -1.05
C ILE A 237 5.16 10.57 -2.45
N LYS A 238 3.84 10.63 -2.55
CA LYS A 238 3.14 11.04 -3.77
C LYS A 238 2.21 12.20 -3.51
N VAL A 239 2.33 13.22 -4.35
CA VAL A 239 1.39 14.32 -4.39
C VAL A 239 0.22 13.91 -5.28
N PHE A 240 -0.99 14.20 -4.83
CA PHE A 240 -2.18 13.95 -5.61
C PHE A 240 -2.18 14.73 -6.92
N GLU A 241 -2.46 14.02 -8.01
CA GLU A 241 -2.79 14.57 -9.30
C GLU A 241 -4.16 14.05 -9.73
N PRO A 242 -5.03 14.86 -10.38
CA PRO A 242 -6.37 14.43 -10.78
C PRO A 242 -6.40 13.14 -11.61
N VAL A 243 -5.35 12.86 -12.39
CA VAL A 243 -5.20 11.63 -13.19
C VAL A 243 -5.14 10.36 -12.31
N MET A 244 -4.76 10.48 -11.04
CA MET A 244 -4.69 9.36 -10.10
C MET A 244 -6.07 8.81 -9.74
N LEU A 245 -7.10 9.66 -9.62
CA LEU A 245 -8.49 9.21 -9.39
C LEU A 245 -8.98 8.35 -10.55
N TYR A 246 -8.76 8.83 -11.77
CA TYR A 246 -9.12 8.09 -12.97
C TYR A 246 -8.39 6.74 -13.03
N SER A 247 -7.10 6.73 -12.72
CA SER A 247 -6.28 5.51 -12.69
C SER A 247 -6.78 4.51 -11.64
N ARG A 248 -7.19 4.99 -10.45
CA ARG A 248 -7.76 4.15 -9.38
C ARG A 248 -9.09 3.54 -9.80
N GLN A 249 -9.99 4.33 -10.38
CA GLN A 249 -11.29 3.85 -10.86
C GLN A 249 -11.13 2.84 -12.01
N LEU A 250 -10.26 3.15 -12.98
CA LEU A 250 -9.95 2.28 -14.10
C LEU A 250 -9.44 0.92 -13.62
N ARG A 251 -8.54 0.92 -12.63
CA ARG A 251 -8.01 -0.31 -12.02
C ARG A 251 -9.10 -1.13 -11.34
N SER A 252 -9.97 -0.50 -10.55
CA SER A 252 -11.10 -1.21 -9.91
C SER A 252 -12.04 -1.87 -10.93
N GLN A 253 -12.28 -1.18 -12.05
CA GLN A 253 -13.10 -1.73 -13.13
C GLN A 253 -12.39 -2.91 -13.81
N MET A 254 -11.12 -2.75 -14.17
CA MET A 254 -10.30 -3.83 -14.74
C MET A 254 -10.24 -5.06 -13.82
N ALA A 255 -10.22 -4.87 -12.50
CA ALA A 255 -10.17 -5.96 -11.53
C ALA A 255 -11.43 -6.84 -11.61
N THR A 256 -12.56 -6.18 -11.81
CA THR A 256 -13.87 -6.85 -11.95
C THR A 256 -13.95 -7.57 -13.29
N GLU A 257 -13.46 -6.95 -14.37
CA GLU A 257 -13.49 -7.48 -15.73
C GLU A 257 -12.51 -8.65 -15.92
N LEU A 258 -11.34 -8.64 -15.27
CA LEU A 258 -10.28 -9.65 -15.44
C LEU A 258 -10.74 -11.07 -15.07
N ARG A 259 -11.61 -11.21 -14.05
CA ARG A 259 -12.24 -12.52 -13.72
C ARG A 259 -13.07 -13.06 -14.88
N GLY A 260 -13.80 -12.19 -15.56
CA GLY A 260 -14.60 -12.55 -16.73
C GLY A 260 -13.72 -12.88 -17.94
N ALA A 261 -12.64 -12.13 -18.14
CA ALA A 261 -11.73 -12.23 -19.28
C ALA A 261 -11.14 -13.64 -19.46
N ILE A 262 -10.76 -14.30 -18.36
CA ILE A 262 -10.22 -15.68 -18.37
C ILE A 262 -11.23 -16.66 -18.98
N SER A 263 -12.52 -16.50 -18.67
CA SER A 263 -13.59 -17.36 -19.20
C SER A 263 -14.12 -16.91 -20.56
N ALA A 264 -13.93 -15.64 -20.93
CA ALA A 264 -14.52 -15.01 -22.11
C ALA A 264 -13.64 -15.05 -23.38
N ASN A 265 -12.54 -15.80 -23.38
CA ASN A 265 -11.54 -15.83 -24.48
C ASN A 265 -10.97 -14.45 -24.84
N GLU A 266 -10.87 -13.54 -23.86
CA GLU A 266 -10.26 -12.23 -24.07
C GLU A 266 -8.75 -12.25 -23.87
N LEU A 267 -8.20 -13.33 -23.34
CA LEU A 267 -6.77 -13.52 -23.22
C LEU A 267 -6.21 -14.11 -24.51
N VAL A 268 -5.10 -13.56 -24.97
CA VAL A 268 -4.36 -14.01 -26.16
C VAL A 268 -2.88 -14.13 -25.83
N LEU A 269 -2.20 -15.02 -26.55
CA LEU A 269 -0.77 -15.25 -26.38
C LEU A 269 0.00 -14.65 -27.56
N HIS A 270 1.02 -13.87 -27.22
CA HIS A 270 2.05 -13.44 -28.15
C HIS A 270 3.33 -14.23 -27.87
N TYR A 271 4.20 -14.32 -28.87
CA TYR A 271 5.39 -15.14 -28.83
C TYR A 271 6.59 -14.30 -29.27
N GLN A 272 7.61 -14.23 -28.42
CA GLN A 272 8.85 -13.53 -28.76
C GLN A 272 10.00 -14.54 -28.94
N PRO A 273 10.71 -14.53 -30.08
CA PRO A 273 11.83 -15.43 -30.31
C PRO A 273 13.01 -15.20 -29.37
N VAL A 274 13.57 -16.31 -28.87
CA VAL A 274 14.88 -16.37 -28.22
C VAL A 274 15.88 -16.93 -29.23
N VAL A 275 17.00 -16.24 -29.43
CA VAL A 275 17.94 -16.55 -30.50
C VAL A 275 19.33 -16.84 -30.00
N GLU A 276 20.03 -17.76 -30.66
CA GLU A 276 21.45 -17.99 -30.48
C GLU A 276 22.24 -16.88 -31.17
N LEU A 277 23.02 -16.11 -30.43
CA LEU A 277 23.73 -14.94 -30.96
C LEU A 277 24.84 -15.30 -31.96
N ALA A 278 25.39 -16.52 -31.85
CA ALA A 278 26.46 -16.99 -32.73
C ALA A 278 25.97 -17.26 -34.16
N THR A 279 24.77 -17.85 -34.29
CA THR A 279 24.23 -18.35 -35.57
C THR A 279 23.00 -17.58 -36.04
N ASN A 280 22.34 -16.84 -35.15
CA ASN A 280 20.98 -16.31 -35.29
C ASN A 280 19.90 -17.40 -35.45
N ARG A 281 20.19 -18.64 -35.01
CA ARG A 281 19.19 -19.71 -34.93
C ARG A 281 18.17 -19.39 -33.85
N ILE A 282 16.88 -19.62 -34.14
CA ILE A 282 15.82 -19.50 -33.15
C ILE A 282 15.87 -20.74 -32.24
N LEU A 283 16.16 -20.55 -30.96
CA LEU A 283 16.21 -21.61 -29.95
C LEU A 283 14.83 -21.94 -29.40
N GLY A 284 13.93 -20.97 -29.44
CA GLY A 284 12.65 -21.06 -28.78
C GLY A 284 11.85 -19.78 -28.88
N VAL A 285 10.72 -19.75 -28.18
CA VAL A 285 9.94 -18.53 -27.98
C VAL A 285 9.53 -18.38 -26.52
N GLU A 286 9.49 -17.14 -26.05
CA GLU A 286 8.84 -16.75 -24.81
C GLU A 286 7.36 -16.47 -25.06
N VAL A 287 6.52 -17.02 -24.20
CA VAL A 287 5.08 -16.78 -24.21
C VAL A 287 4.75 -15.57 -23.37
N LEU A 288 4.09 -14.61 -24.02
CA LEU A 288 3.72 -13.34 -23.46
C LEU A 288 2.20 -13.18 -23.53
N VAL A 289 1.54 -13.34 -22.37
CA VAL A 289 0.10 -13.13 -22.27
C VAL A 289 -0.26 -11.66 -22.53
N ARG A 290 -1.38 -11.46 -23.20
CA ARG A 290 -1.99 -10.15 -23.47
C ARG A 290 -3.48 -10.25 -23.22
N TRP A 291 -4.08 -9.16 -22.78
CA TRP A 291 -5.53 -9.09 -22.60
C TRP A 291 -6.13 -8.22 -23.72
N GLN A 292 -6.84 -8.86 -24.64
CA GLN A 292 -7.60 -8.24 -25.72
C GLN A 292 -8.92 -7.70 -25.17
N HIS A 293 -8.87 -6.56 -24.49
CA HIS A 293 -10.05 -5.96 -23.88
C HIS A 293 -10.98 -5.34 -24.94
N PRO A 294 -12.31 -5.57 -24.88
CA PRO A 294 -13.25 -5.14 -25.92
C PRO A 294 -13.30 -3.63 -26.15
N VAL A 295 -13.07 -2.84 -25.10
CA VAL A 295 -13.10 -1.36 -25.17
C VAL A 295 -11.71 -0.73 -25.22
N ARG A 296 -10.69 -1.40 -24.65
CA ARG A 296 -9.36 -0.80 -24.38
C ARG A 296 -8.28 -1.33 -25.31
N GLY A 297 -8.62 -2.26 -26.19
CA GLY A 297 -7.67 -2.91 -27.07
C GLY A 297 -6.74 -3.84 -26.28
N LEU A 298 -5.52 -3.99 -26.79
CA LEU A 298 -4.54 -4.94 -26.25
C LEU A 298 -3.84 -4.35 -25.02
N ILE A 299 -4.10 -4.93 -23.85
CA ILE A 299 -3.52 -4.52 -22.58
C ILE A 299 -2.28 -5.40 -22.28
N PRO A 300 -1.12 -4.80 -21.94
CA PRO A 300 0.10 -5.54 -21.59
C PRO A 300 0.05 -6.15 -20.18
N PRO A 301 0.84 -7.21 -19.92
CA PRO A 301 0.85 -7.96 -18.67
C PRO A 301 1.19 -7.08 -17.45
N ASP A 302 2.13 -6.14 -17.58
CA ASP A 302 2.54 -5.22 -16.49
C ASP A 302 1.35 -4.45 -15.88
N THR A 303 0.27 -4.27 -16.64
CA THR A 303 -0.93 -3.58 -16.18
C THR A 303 -1.87 -4.50 -15.40
N PHE A 304 -2.05 -5.76 -15.84
CA PHE A 304 -3.09 -6.65 -15.29
C PHE A 304 -2.57 -7.84 -14.48
N ILE A 305 -1.30 -8.25 -14.59
CA ILE A 305 -0.70 -9.28 -13.74
C ILE A 305 -0.69 -8.86 -12.26
N PRO A 306 -0.22 -7.65 -11.88
CA PRO A 306 -0.29 -7.21 -10.48
C PRO A 306 -1.72 -7.14 -9.96
N LEU A 307 -2.69 -6.91 -10.86
CA LEU A 307 -4.10 -6.90 -10.52
C LEU A 307 -4.62 -8.31 -10.28
N ALA A 308 -4.20 -9.28 -11.10
CA ALA A 308 -4.52 -10.69 -10.95
C ALA A 308 -4.05 -11.23 -9.60
N GLU A 309 -2.85 -10.84 -9.17
CA GLU A 309 -2.31 -11.17 -7.85
C GLU A 309 -3.14 -10.53 -6.72
N GLU A 310 -3.44 -9.24 -6.82
CA GLU A 310 -4.21 -8.49 -5.82
C GLU A 310 -5.60 -9.09 -5.57
N ILE A 311 -6.28 -9.54 -6.63
CA ILE A 311 -7.62 -10.16 -6.51
C ILE A 311 -7.60 -11.69 -6.39
N GLY A 312 -6.41 -12.31 -6.35
CA GLY A 312 -6.24 -13.74 -6.15
C GLY A 312 -6.61 -14.64 -7.33
N VAL A 313 -6.60 -14.12 -8.57
CA VAL A 313 -6.93 -14.89 -9.79
C VAL A 313 -5.70 -15.26 -10.63
N ILE A 314 -4.49 -14.91 -10.15
CA ILE A 314 -3.23 -15.24 -10.83
C ILE A 314 -3.06 -16.74 -11.06
N HIS A 315 -3.57 -17.58 -10.15
CA HIS A 315 -3.62 -19.03 -10.28
C HIS A 315 -4.35 -19.49 -11.54
N ASP A 316 -5.58 -18.98 -11.73
CA ASP A 316 -6.42 -19.34 -12.88
C ASP A 316 -5.79 -18.86 -14.18
N LEU A 317 -5.14 -17.69 -14.14
CA LEU A 317 -4.42 -17.12 -15.26
C LEU A 317 -3.20 -17.97 -15.65
N ASP A 318 -2.35 -18.36 -14.70
CA ASP A 318 -1.17 -19.20 -14.95
C ASP A 318 -1.55 -20.53 -15.59
N ARG A 319 -2.59 -21.19 -15.08
CA ARG A 319 -3.10 -22.45 -15.66
C ARG A 319 -3.63 -22.26 -17.08
N TRP A 320 -4.36 -21.18 -17.32
CA TRP A 320 -4.86 -20.86 -18.64
C TRP A 320 -3.70 -20.62 -19.62
N VAL A 321 -2.70 -19.82 -19.23
CA VAL A 321 -1.51 -19.54 -20.04
C VAL A 321 -0.76 -20.84 -20.33
N MET A 322 -0.48 -21.65 -19.32
CA MET A 322 0.23 -22.94 -19.47
C MET A 322 -0.49 -23.88 -20.46
N SER A 323 -1.80 -24.08 -20.28
CA SER A 323 -2.61 -24.93 -21.16
C SER A 323 -2.64 -24.41 -22.60
N ALA A 324 -2.88 -23.12 -22.79
CA ALA A 324 -2.92 -22.49 -24.12
C ALA A 324 -1.55 -22.55 -24.82
N SER A 325 -0.47 -22.37 -24.07
CA SER A 325 0.92 -22.40 -24.56
C SER A 325 1.28 -23.79 -25.08
N LEU A 326 1.04 -24.84 -24.27
CA LEU A 326 1.34 -26.21 -24.67
C LEU A 326 0.45 -26.66 -25.84
N ARG A 327 -0.83 -26.27 -25.88
CA ARG A 327 -1.70 -26.53 -27.03
C ARG A 327 -1.16 -25.88 -28.30
N GLN A 328 -0.68 -24.64 -28.22
CA GLN A 328 -0.07 -23.96 -29.35
C GLN A 328 1.19 -24.68 -29.84
N LEU A 329 2.08 -25.09 -28.93
CA LEU A 329 3.29 -25.84 -29.30
C LEU A 329 2.95 -27.17 -29.98
N ALA A 330 1.97 -27.91 -29.45
CA ALA A 330 1.50 -29.15 -30.07
C ALA A 330 0.91 -28.91 -31.47
N GLN A 331 0.22 -27.79 -31.67
CA GLN A 331 -0.29 -27.40 -32.98
C GLN A 331 0.85 -27.06 -33.94
N TRP A 332 1.82 -26.25 -33.54
CA TRP A 332 2.98 -25.92 -34.39
C TRP A 332 3.79 -27.14 -34.80
N ARG A 333 4.03 -28.10 -33.89
CA ARG A 333 4.72 -29.36 -34.21
C ARG A 333 3.98 -30.21 -35.25
N LYS A 334 2.65 -30.06 -35.38
CA LYS A 334 1.85 -30.73 -36.42
C LYS A 334 1.89 -29.98 -37.74
N ASP A 335 1.89 -28.65 -37.69
CA ASP A 335 1.79 -27.80 -38.88
C ASP A 335 3.11 -27.68 -39.63
N PHE A 336 4.25 -27.70 -38.93
CA PHE A 336 5.57 -27.60 -39.55
C PHE A 336 6.67 -28.25 -38.70
N PRO A 337 7.79 -28.68 -39.31
CA PRO A 337 8.89 -29.31 -38.58
C PRO A 337 9.62 -28.28 -37.71
N LEU A 338 9.51 -28.45 -36.39
CA LEU A 338 10.31 -27.75 -35.38
C LEU A 338 11.55 -28.60 -35.01
N ASP A 339 12.63 -27.93 -34.62
CA ASP A 339 13.81 -28.63 -34.10
C ASP A 339 13.45 -29.37 -32.79
N ASP A 340 14.12 -30.49 -32.52
CA ASP A 340 13.84 -31.33 -31.34
C ASP A 340 14.19 -30.65 -30.02
N ASP A 341 15.11 -29.68 -30.07
CA ASP A 341 15.58 -28.86 -28.96
C ASP A 341 14.85 -27.51 -28.85
N PHE A 342 13.82 -27.25 -29.68
CA PHE A 342 13.03 -26.03 -29.60
C PHE A 342 12.33 -25.90 -28.24
N GLN A 343 12.48 -24.75 -27.57
CA GLN A 343 11.93 -24.51 -26.24
C GLN A 343 10.82 -23.45 -26.24
N LEU A 344 9.70 -23.79 -25.60
CA LEU A 344 8.62 -22.86 -25.26
C LEU A 344 8.82 -22.42 -23.81
N ARG A 345 9.05 -21.12 -23.60
CA ARG A 345 9.25 -20.52 -22.28
C ARG A 345 7.95 -19.90 -21.78
N VAL A 346 7.55 -20.24 -20.56
CA VAL A 346 6.30 -19.77 -19.96
C VAL A 346 6.58 -19.26 -18.55
N ASN A 347 6.17 -18.02 -18.29
CA ASN A 347 6.24 -17.40 -16.97
C ASN A 347 5.33 -18.12 -15.96
N LEU A 348 5.83 -18.28 -14.73
CA LEU A 348 5.12 -18.92 -13.62
C LEU A 348 5.19 -18.06 -12.35
N SER A 349 4.03 -17.74 -11.78
CA SER A 349 3.98 -16.93 -10.56
C SER A 349 4.48 -17.70 -9.33
N ALA A 350 4.93 -16.94 -8.32
CA ALA A 350 5.28 -17.48 -7.01
C ALA A 350 4.08 -18.18 -6.32
N VAL A 351 2.85 -17.77 -6.64
CA VAL A 351 1.62 -18.36 -6.08
C VAL A 351 1.38 -19.74 -6.67
N GLU A 352 1.57 -19.90 -7.98
CA GLU A 352 1.41 -21.19 -8.65
C GLU A 352 2.51 -22.18 -8.25
N LEU A 353 3.74 -21.70 -8.07
CA LEU A 353 4.87 -22.54 -7.65
C LEU A 353 4.63 -23.25 -6.30
N LYS A 354 3.79 -22.67 -5.44
CA LYS A 354 3.41 -23.23 -4.13
C LYS A 354 2.26 -24.22 -4.20
N GLN A 355 1.60 -24.38 -5.35
CA GLN A 355 0.50 -25.33 -5.50
C GLN A 355 1.03 -26.76 -5.59
N LEU A 356 0.51 -27.63 -4.73
CA LEU A 356 0.98 -29.01 -4.63
C LEU A 356 0.66 -29.84 -5.88
N ASP A 357 -0.35 -29.45 -6.66
CA ASP A 357 -0.80 -30.17 -7.85
C ASP A 357 -0.22 -29.62 -9.17
N LEU A 358 0.60 -28.56 -9.13
CA LEU A 358 1.23 -27.94 -10.31
C LEU A 358 1.95 -28.97 -11.19
N VAL A 359 2.79 -29.80 -10.58
CA VAL A 359 3.63 -30.77 -11.31
C VAL A 359 2.77 -31.84 -11.97
N ASP A 360 1.72 -32.29 -11.29
CA ASP A 360 0.78 -33.27 -11.84
C ASP A 360 -0.07 -32.67 -12.97
N HIS A 361 -0.43 -31.39 -12.85
CA HIS A 361 -1.11 -30.65 -13.92
C HIS A 361 -0.26 -30.56 -15.19
N ILE A 362 0.99 -30.09 -15.08
CA ILE A 362 1.92 -29.99 -16.22
C ILE A 362 2.19 -31.37 -16.83
N ARG A 363 2.44 -32.38 -15.99
CA ARG A 363 2.64 -33.78 -16.43
C ARG A 363 1.46 -34.30 -17.23
N THR A 364 0.24 -33.99 -16.80
CA THR A 364 -0.99 -34.43 -17.48
C THR A 364 -1.10 -33.74 -18.83
N LEU A 365 -0.92 -32.42 -18.90
CA LEU A 365 -0.97 -31.67 -20.16
C LEU A 365 0.07 -32.14 -21.18
N LEU A 366 1.32 -32.33 -20.75
CA LEU A 366 2.39 -32.83 -21.63
C LEU A 366 2.06 -34.21 -22.21
N ARG A 367 1.47 -35.10 -21.39
CA ARG A 367 1.05 -36.44 -21.84
C ARG A 367 -0.14 -36.39 -22.79
N GLU A 368 -1.15 -35.59 -22.50
CA GLU A 368 -2.35 -35.45 -23.34
C GLU A 368 -2.03 -34.87 -24.72
N LEU A 369 -1.03 -33.98 -24.78
CA LEU A 369 -0.61 -33.30 -26.00
C LEU A 369 0.56 -33.99 -26.73
N ASP A 370 1.06 -35.10 -26.19
CA ASP A 370 2.21 -35.86 -26.69
C ASP A 370 3.46 -34.97 -26.89
N LEU A 371 3.75 -34.13 -25.89
CA LEU A 371 4.88 -33.20 -25.91
C LEU A 371 6.02 -33.69 -25.02
N PRO A 372 7.28 -33.68 -25.52
CA PRO A 372 8.45 -33.92 -24.67
C PRO A 372 8.60 -32.80 -23.63
N ALA A 373 8.78 -33.17 -22.36
CA ALA A 373 8.94 -32.20 -21.26
C ALA A 373 10.10 -31.20 -21.49
N ARG A 374 11.17 -31.63 -22.18
CA ARG A 374 12.32 -30.79 -22.53
C ARG A 374 11.99 -29.58 -23.42
N ASN A 375 10.83 -29.59 -24.09
CA ASN A 375 10.39 -28.48 -24.92
C ASN A 375 9.64 -27.42 -24.11
N LEU A 376 9.35 -27.67 -22.83
CA LEU A 376 8.82 -26.67 -21.91
C LEU A 376 9.95 -26.16 -21.02
N VAL A 377 10.02 -24.84 -20.91
CA VAL A 377 10.84 -24.13 -19.94
C VAL A 377 9.92 -23.25 -19.12
N VAL A 378 10.06 -23.30 -17.80
CA VAL A 378 9.33 -22.44 -16.88
C VAL A 378 10.25 -21.31 -16.41
N GLU A 379 9.77 -20.08 -16.55
CA GLU A 379 10.45 -18.88 -16.09
C GLU A 379 9.86 -18.44 -14.75
N ILE A 380 10.74 -18.16 -13.79
CA ILE A 380 10.37 -17.75 -12.44
C ILE A 380 11.17 -16.52 -12.05
N THR A 381 10.51 -15.51 -11.50
CA THR A 381 11.18 -14.27 -11.08
C THR A 381 12.14 -14.51 -9.92
N GLU A 382 13.19 -13.69 -9.83
CA GLU A 382 14.15 -13.75 -8.71
C GLU A 382 13.44 -13.68 -7.34
N THR A 383 12.45 -12.80 -7.21
CA THR A 383 11.69 -12.57 -5.97
C THR A 383 10.86 -13.78 -5.55
N ALA A 384 10.35 -14.58 -6.49
CA ALA A 384 9.58 -15.78 -6.20
C ALA A 384 10.39 -16.83 -5.42
N ILE A 385 11.71 -16.90 -5.66
CA ILE A 385 12.58 -17.95 -5.14
C ILE A 385 13.28 -17.55 -3.84
N VAL A 386 13.55 -16.26 -3.65
CA VAL A 386 14.28 -15.73 -2.48
C VAL A 386 13.63 -16.12 -1.15
N THR A 387 12.31 -16.35 -1.12
CA THR A 387 11.58 -16.77 0.08
C THR A 387 11.90 -18.19 0.59
N ARG A 388 12.66 -19.02 -0.15
CA ARG A 388 13.19 -20.33 0.29
C ARG A 388 12.20 -21.23 1.05
N GLY A 389 10.96 -21.34 0.57
CA GLY A 389 10.02 -22.31 1.13
C GLY A 389 10.34 -23.74 0.68
N GLU A 390 10.07 -24.72 1.56
CA GLU A 390 10.27 -26.14 1.26
C GLU A 390 9.40 -26.62 0.10
N VAL A 391 8.21 -26.03 -0.05
CA VAL A 391 7.24 -26.38 -1.10
C VAL A 391 7.75 -25.97 -2.47
N GLU A 392 8.26 -24.74 -2.60
CA GLU A 392 8.79 -24.20 -3.84
C GLU A 392 9.97 -25.04 -4.34
N MET A 393 10.91 -25.37 -3.45
CA MET A 393 12.05 -26.23 -3.80
C MET A 393 11.59 -27.63 -4.24
N TYR A 394 10.59 -28.21 -3.55
CA TYR A 394 10.00 -29.48 -3.96
C TYR A 394 9.40 -29.40 -5.36
N SER A 395 8.64 -28.34 -5.68
CA SER A 395 8.06 -28.11 -7.01
C SER A 395 9.14 -28.00 -8.08
N LEU A 396 10.19 -27.19 -7.85
CA LEU A 396 11.28 -27.01 -8.80
C LEU A 396 12.04 -28.32 -9.09
N LEU A 397 12.41 -29.07 -8.05
CA LEU A 397 13.08 -30.36 -8.22
C LEU A 397 12.18 -31.37 -8.96
N SER A 398 10.88 -31.35 -8.68
CA SER A 398 9.91 -32.24 -9.32
C SER A 398 9.69 -31.89 -10.81
N LEU A 399 9.70 -30.61 -11.18
CA LEU A 399 9.67 -30.16 -12.57
C LEU A 399 10.94 -30.55 -13.31
N GLN A 400 12.11 -30.37 -12.69
CA GLN A 400 13.38 -30.78 -13.27
C GLN A 400 13.42 -32.31 -13.50
N GLN A 401 12.93 -33.11 -12.55
CA GLN A 401 12.81 -34.58 -12.69
C GLN A 401 11.84 -35.00 -13.79
N LEU A 402 10.79 -34.21 -14.04
CA LEU A 402 9.89 -34.41 -15.18
C LEU A 402 10.59 -34.14 -16.52
N GLY A 403 11.71 -33.41 -16.50
CA GLY A 403 12.48 -33.00 -17.68
C GLY A 403 12.12 -31.62 -18.21
N VAL A 404 11.38 -30.82 -17.42
CA VAL A 404 11.05 -29.42 -17.74
C VAL A 404 12.26 -28.54 -17.41
N GLY A 405 12.61 -27.62 -18.31
CA GLY A 405 13.66 -26.64 -18.06
C GLY A 405 13.20 -25.57 -17.08
N ILE A 406 14.13 -25.00 -16.31
CA ILE A 406 13.83 -23.93 -15.35
C ILE A 406 14.83 -22.80 -15.55
N GLU A 407 14.29 -21.60 -15.78
CA GLU A 407 15.03 -20.37 -16.01
C GLU A 407 14.63 -19.32 -14.95
N ILE A 408 15.59 -18.50 -14.53
CA ILE A 408 15.32 -17.37 -13.63
C ILE A 408 15.13 -16.12 -14.46
N ASP A 409 14.05 -15.40 -14.20
CA ASP A 409 13.70 -14.15 -14.88
C ASP A 409 14.03 -12.91 -14.04
N ASP A 410 14.13 -11.75 -14.71
CA ASP A 410 14.41 -10.42 -14.13
C ASP A 410 15.71 -10.32 -13.29
N PHE A 411 16.74 -11.10 -13.63
CA PHE A 411 17.96 -11.13 -12.83
C PHE A 411 18.72 -9.80 -12.85
N GLY A 412 19.06 -9.32 -11.64
CA GLY A 412 19.82 -8.09 -11.42
C GLY A 412 18.97 -6.88 -11.00
N THR A 413 17.66 -7.07 -10.86
CA THR A 413 16.73 -6.04 -10.36
C THR A 413 16.52 -6.08 -8.83
N GLY A 414 17.01 -7.13 -8.15
CA GLY A 414 16.76 -7.41 -6.72
C GLY A 414 17.99 -7.68 -5.83
N TYR A 415 17.79 -8.33 -4.68
CA TYR A 415 18.84 -8.71 -3.73
C TYR A 415 19.64 -9.93 -4.25
N SER A 416 20.49 -9.71 -5.26
CA SER A 416 21.25 -10.79 -5.89
C SER A 416 22.38 -11.31 -4.99
N SER A 417 22.07 -12.32 -4.17
CA SER A 417 23.10 -13.15 -3.52
C SER A 417 23.38 -14.36 -4.40
N ILE A 418 24.44 -14.28 -5.22
CA ILE A 418 24.86 -15.35 -6.15
C ILE A 418 24.97 -16.73 -5.47
N SER A 419 25.21 -16.76 -4.17
CA SER A 419 25.36 -17.96 -3.36
C SER A 419 24.12 -18.86 -3.40
N TYR A 420 22.90 -18.31 -3.49
CA TYR A 420 21.69 -19.13 -3.53
C TYR A 420 21.43 -19.75 -4.91
N LEU A 421 21.85 -19.08 -5.99
CA LEU A 421 21.64 -19.58 -7.36
C LEU A 421 22.28 -20.96 -7.58
N ARG A 422 23.40 -21.23 -6.90
CA ARG A 422 24.12 -22.50 -6.97
C ARG A 422 23.35 -23.69 -6.39
N GLU A 423 22.37 -23.41 -5.51
CA GLU A 423 21.57 -24.42 -4.82
C GLU A 423 20.29 -24.74 -5.60
N LEU A 424 19.94 -23.93 -6.61
CA LEU A 424 18.70 -24.07 -7.37
C LEU A 424 18.88 -25.03 -8.56
N PRO A 425 17.85 -25.83 -8.89
CA PRO A 425 17.85 -26.73 -10.04
C PRO A 425 17.62 -25.99 -11.38
N VAL A 426 18.31 -24.87 -11.58
CA VAL A 426 18.19 -24.00 -12.76
C VAL A 426 19.44 -24.12 -13.62
N SER A 427 19.29 -23.91 -14.93
CA SER A 427 20.40 -23.98 -15.88
C SER A 427 20.74 -22.63 -16.50
N MET A 428 19.82 -21.67 -16.47
CA MET A 428 19.94 -20.43 -17.21
C MET A 428 19.21 -19.28 -16.51
N VAL A 429 19.69 -18.07 -16.78
CA VAL A 429 19.22 -16.83 -16.17
C VAL A 429 18.97 -15.80 -17.28
N LYS A 430 17.80 -15.16 -17.26
CA LYS A 430 17.46 -14.03 -18.11
C LYS A 430 17.88 -12.74 -17.41
N VAL A 431 18.77 -12.02 -18.07
CA VAL A 431 19.39 -10.79 -17.58
C VAL A 431 18.55 -9.62 -18.06
N ASP A 432 17.95 -8.89 -17.12
CA ASP A 432 16.99 -7.82 -17.41
C ASP A 432 17.61 -6.70 -18.26
N ARG A 433 16.77 -6.09 -19.10
CA ARG A 433 17.15 -5.02 -20.03
C ARG A 433 17.76 -3.80 -19.33
N SER A 434 17.45 -3.54 -18.05
CA SER A 434 18.01 -2.41 -17.31
C SER A 434 19.54 -2.45 -17.25
N LEU A 435 20.13 -3.65 -17.33
CA LEU A 435 21.58 -3.84 -17.35
C LEU A 435 22.22 -3.56 -18.73
N LEU A 436 21.41 -3.54 -19.80
CA LEU A 436 21.84 -3.15 -21.15
C LEU A 436 21.68 -1.65 -21.44
N VAL A 437 21.05 -0.90 -20.54
CA VAL A 437 20.87 0.54 -20.68
C VAL A 437 22.24 1.21 -20.79
N GLU A 438 22.40 2.07 -21.79
CA GLU A 438 23.63 2.81 -22.06
C GLU A 438 24.87 1.95 -22.37
N LEU A 439 24.70 0.68 -22.78
CA LEU A 439 25.82 -0.22 -23.13
C LEU A 439 26.80 0.40 -24.16
N ASN A 440 26.27 1.22 -25.07
CA ASN A 440 27.04 1.89 -26.12
C ASN A 440 27.59 3.26 -25.71
N THR A 441 27.03 3.90 -24.69
CA THR A 441 27.25 5.33 -24.40
C THR A 441 28.00 5.56 -23.08
N ARG A 442 27.90 4.65 -22.12
CA ARG A 442 28.51 4.78 -20.81
C ARG A 442 29.83 4.01 -20.73
N ALA A 443 30.91 4.74 -20.47
CA ALA A 443 32.22 4.13 -20.20
C ALA A 443 32.13 3.19 -18.98
N GLY A 444 32.64 1.96 -19.12
CA GLY A 444 32.61 0.95 -18.06
C GLY A 444 31.39 0.02 -18.06
N GLN A 445 30.34 0.31 -18.85
CA GLN A 445 29.12 -0.51 -18.86
C GLN A 445 29.36 -1.89 -19.48
N LEU A 446 30.17 -1.96 -20.54
CA LEU A 446 30.53 -3.22 -21.18
C LEU A 446 31.35 -4.12 -20.24
N GLU A 447 32.28 -3.54 -19.48
CA GLU A 447 33.06 -4.23 -18.47
C GLU A 447 32.19 -4.73 -17.31
N PHE A 448 31.20 -3.94 -16.91
CA PHE A 448 30.21 -4.33 -15.90
C PHE A 448 29.37 -5.54 -16.36
N VAL A 449 28.84 -5.49 -17.59
CA VAL A 449 28.11 -6.62 -18.19
C VAL A 449 28.99 -7.86 -18.33
N ALA A 450 30.27 -7.69 -18.71
CA ALA A 450 31.23 -8.78 -18.77
C ALA A 450 31.48 -9.42 -17.40
N ALA A 451 31.56 -8.62 -16.33
CA ALA A 451 31.72 -9.11 -14.96
C ALA A 451 30.48 -9.90 -14.50
N ILE A 452 29.27 -9.41 -14.79
CA ILE A 452 28.02 -10.14 -14.50
C ILE A 452 28.00 -11.49 -15.22
N LEU A 453 28.34 -11.51 -16.51
CA LEU A 453 28.36 -12.75 -17.27
C LEU A 453 29.40 -13.75 -16.74
N GLN A 454 30.56 -13.28 -16.27
CA GLN A 454 31.53 -14.15 -15.59
C GLN A 454 30.98 -14.70 -14.28
N LEU A 455 30.26 -13.90 -13.51
CA LEU A 455 29.66 -14.30 -12.25
C LEU A 455 28.56 -15.37 -12.45
N ILE A 456 27.70 -15.21 -13.46
CA ILE A 456 26.68 -16.21 -13.85
C ILE A 456 27.37 -17.53 -14.25
N ARG A 457 28.41 -17.47 -15.09
CA ARG A 457 29.19 -18.66 -15.47
C ARG A 457 29.88 -19.33 -14.29
N ALA A 458 30.39 -18.56 -13.33
CA ALA A 458 30.99 -19.08 -12.11
C ALA A 458 29.97 -19.81 -11.21
N ALA A 459 28.68 -19.45 -11.31
CA ALA A 459 27.59 -20.18 -10.67
C ALA A 459 27.19 -21.46 -11.42
N GLY A 460 27.76 -21.72 -12.60
CA GLY A 460 27.44 -22.88 -13.45
C GLY A 460 26.21 -22.67 -14.34
N LEU A 461 25.82 -21.41 -14.56
CA LEU A 461 24.62 -21.04 -15.29
C LEU A 461 24.96 -20.38 -16.63
N GLU A 462 24.02 -20.46 -17.58
CA GLU A 462 24.05 -19.69 -18.83
C GLU A 462 23.20 -18.41 -18.71
N ALA A 463 23.46 -17.43 -19.59
CA ALA A 463 22.75 -16.15 -19.60
C ALA A 463 22.04 -15.92 -20.92
N VAL A 464 20.79 -15.47 -20.84
CA VAL A 464 20.03 -14.86 -21.95
C VAL A 464 19.92 -13.38 -21.64
N PHE A 465 20.35 -12.51 -22.54
CA PHE A 465 20.16 -11.08 -22.35
C PHE A 465 18.88 -10.61 -23.02
N GLU A 466 18.07 -9.87 -22.27
CA GLU A 466 16.81 -9.32 -22.74
C GLU A 466 16.95 -7.85 -23.17
N GLY A 467 16.02 -7.38 -23.99
CA GLY A 467 15.97 -5.98 -24.40
C GLY A 467 17.08 -5.58 -25.38
N ILE A 468 17.57 -6.52 -26.20
CA ILE A 468 18.50 -6.18 -27.29
C ILE A 468 17.73 -5.42 -28.38
N GLU A 469 18.05 -4.14 -28.54
CA GLU A 469 17.37 -3.23 -29.48
C GLU A 469 18.22 -2.91 -30.72
N THR A 470 19.55 -3.02 -30.63
CA THR A 470 20.45 -2.71 -31.74
C THR A 470 21.42 -3.84 -32.12
N ARG A 471 21.91 -3.76 -33.36
CA ARG A 471 22.93 -4.68 -33.89
C ARG A 471 24.24 -4.61 -33.11
N GLU A 472 24.60 -3.41 -32.66
CA GLU A 472 25.80 -3.14 -31.91
C GLU A 472 25.76 -3.85 -30.56
N GLN A 473 24.62 -3.78 -29.84
CA GLN A 473 24.41 -4.52 -28.60
C GLN A 473 24.55 -6.04 -28.81
N ALA A 474 23.88 -6.59 -29.84
CA ALA A 474 23.99 -8.02 -30.17
C ALA A 474 25.45 -8.43 -30.48
N THR A 475 26.19 -7.58 -31.20
CA THR A 475 27.58 -7.84 -31.58
C THR A 475 28.51 -7.81 -30.36
N GLN A 476 28.31 -6.86 -29.44
CA GLN A 476 29.06 -6.75 -28.19
C GLN A 476 28.79 -7.94 -27.27
N LEU A 477 27.52 -8.29 -27.06
CA LEU A 477 27.14 -9.45 -26.23
C LEU A 477 27.71 -10.76 -26.79
N ARG A 478 27.68 -10.94 -28.11
CA ARG A 478 28.34 -12.06 -28.77
C ARG A 478 29.86 -12.06 -28.53
N ALA A 479 30.51 -10.91 -28.60
CA ALA A 479 31.96 -10.80 -28.34
C ALA A 479 32.33 -11.11 -26.88
N LEU A 480 31.43 -10.87 -25.93
CA LEU A 480 31.57 -11.26 -24.52
C LEU A 480 31.33 -12.77 -24.26
N GLY A 481 30.95 -13.51 -25.32
CA GLY A 481 30.63 -14.93 -25.25
C GLY A 481 29.25 -15.20 -24.65
N CYS A 482 28.29 -14.30 -24.85
CA CYS A 482 26.89 -14.59 -24.57
C CYS A 482 26.34 -15.59 -25.60
N ALA A 483 25.65 -16.63 -25.14
CA ALA A 483 25.12 -17.69 -25.99
C ALA A 483 23.83 -17.25 -26.71
N SER A 484 22.90 -16.68 -25.96
CA SER A 484 21.55 -16.37 -26.43
C SER A 484 21.08 -14.97 -26.03
N GLY A 485 20.09 -14.47 -26.75
CA GLY A 485 19.51 -13.16 -26.48
C GLY A 485 18.12 -13.01 -27.03
N GLN A 486 17.44 -11.97 -26.55
CA GLN A 486 16.07 -11.62 -26.92
C GLN A 486 15.94 -10.10 -26.96
N GLY A 487 15.09 -9.61 -27.86
CA GLY A 487 14.79 -8.18 -27.94
C GLY A 487 14.23 -7.75 -29.29
N TYR A 488 13.84 -6.48 -29.38
CA TYR A 488 13.18 -5.90 -30.55
C TYR A 488 14.08 -5.84 -31.79
N TYR A 489 15.39 -5.92 -31.63
CA TYR A 489 16.32 -6.09 -32.73
C TYR A 489 16.02 -7.36 -33.55
N PHE A 490 15.60 -8.44 -32.88
CA PHE A 490 15.30 -9.71 -33.53
C PHE A 490 13.84 -9.79 -33.97
N SER A 491 12.92 -9.56 -33.02
CA SER A 491 11.49 -9.50 -33.29
C SER A 491 10.74 -8.92 -32.09
N ARG A 492 9.63 -8.24 -32.37
CA ARG A 492 8.65 -7.87 -31.35
C ARG A 492 7.77 -9.09 -31.03
N PRO A 493 7.06 -9.13 -29.89
CA PRO A 493 6.11 -10.20 -29.59
C PRO A 493 5.02 -10.34 -30.67
N LEU A 494 4.95 -11.51 -31.32
CA LEU A 494 4.07 -11.77 -32.45
C LEU A 494 2.84 -12.60 -32.06
N PRO A 495 1.66 -12.39 -32.66
CA PRO A 495 0.54 -13.33 -32.57
C PRO A 495 0.93 -14.73 -33.09
N ALA A 496 0.18 -15.76 -32.67
CA ALA A 496 0.48 -17.16 -33.01
C ALA A 496 0.68 -17.44 -34.50
N GLY A 497 -0.11 -16.80 -35.38
CA GLY A 497 -0.02 -17.00 -36.83
C GLY A 497 1.25 -16.41 -37.45
N GLU A 498 1.65 -15.22 -37.01
CA GLU A 498 2.89 -14.56 -37.46
C GLU A 498 4.12 -15.26 -36.91
N ALA A 499 4.07 -15.71 -35.65
CA ALA A 499 5.11 -16.55 -35.07
C ALA A 499 5.27 -17.87 -35.82
N ALA A 500 4.16 -18.53 -36.20
CA ALA A 500 4.20 -19.73 -37.04
C ALA A 500 4.89 -19.47 -38.38
N ALA A 501 4.57 -18.36 -39.05
CA ALA A 501 5.18 -17.99 -40.31
C ALA A 501 6.70 -17.72 -40.15
N LEU A 502 7.11 -17.07 -39.07
CA LEU A 502 8.52 -16.83 -38.76
C LEU A 502 9.27 -18.15 -38.55
N LEU A 503 8.73 -19.03 -37.71
CA LEU A 503 9.32 -20.32 -37.39
C LEU A 503 9.36 -21.27 -38.60
N ALA A 504 8.36 -21.23 -39.47
CA ALA A 504 8.28 -22.06 -40.67
C ALA A 504 9.17 -21.54 -41.81
N SER A 505 9.30 -20.22 -41.97
CA SER A 505 10.02 -19.61 -43.09
C SER A 505 11.53 -19.63 -42.94
N THR A 506 12.05 -19.50 -41.71
CA THR A 506 13.49 -19.39 -41.50
C THR A 506 13.94 -19.95 -40.17
N ARG A 507 14.77 -21.00 -40.19
CA ARG A 507 15.45 -21.53 -38.99
C ARG A 507 16.47 -20.54 -38.40
N HIS A 508 16.87 -19.53 -39.18
CA HIS A 508 17.83 -18.49 -38.83
C HIS A 508 17.25 -17.13 -39.20
N LEU A 509 17.25 -16.14 -38.31
CA LEU A 509 16.78 -14.80 -38.67
C LEU A 509 17.68 -14.20 -39.77
N ARG A 510 17.06 -13.74 -40.88
CA ARG A 510 17.78 -13.02 -41.93
C ARG A 510 18.11 -11.63 -41.42
N MET A 511 19.38 -11.38 -41.09
CA MET A 511 19.82 -10.03 -40.75
C MET A 511 20.06 -9.21 -42.03
N GLY A 512 19.24 -8.20 -42.29
CA GLY A 512 19.58 -7.15 -43.27
C GLY A 512 18.52 -6.72 -44.29
N GLU A 513 17.23 -6.77 -44.00
CA GLU A 513 16.25 -5.92 -44.68
C GLU A 513 15.48 -5.15 -43.61
N GLU A 514 15.40 -3.82 -43.77
CA GLU A 514 14.52 -2.97 -42.98
C GLU A 514 13.13 -3.58 -43.03
N ILE A 515 12.62 -4.00 -41.87
CA ILE A 515 11.20 -4.29 -41.74
C ILE A 515 10.53 -2.91 -41.81
N ASP A 516 10.15 -2.51 -43.03
CA ASP A 516 9.22 -1.41 -43.25
C ASP A 516 7.94 -1.79 -42.51
N GLY A 517 7.79 -1.23 -41.30
CA GLY A 517 6.53 -1.29 -40.57
C GLY A 517 5.46 -0.57 -41.41
N PRO A 518 4.18 -0.95 -41.26
CA PRO A 518 3.12 -0.21 -41.92
C PRO A 518 3.20 1.26 -41.49
N GLU A 519 3.11 2.15 -42.48
CA GLU A 519 3.15 3.60 -42.37
C GLU A 519 2.48 4.10 -41.08
N THR A 520 3.22 4.93 -40.36
CA THR A 520 2.72 5.89 -39.37
C THR A 520 1.35 6.43 -39.77
N ILE A 521 0.29 5.93 -39.14
CA ILE A 521 -0.99 6.63 -39.13
C ILE A 521 -0.80 7.82 -38.20
N SER A 522 -0.76 8.99 -38.85
CA SER A 522 -0.67 10.31 -38.27
C SER A 522 -1.56 10.45 -37.04
N SER A 523 -0.94 10.83 -35.93
CA SER A 523 -1.58 11.29 -34.70
C SER A 523 -2.49 12.51 -34.97
N HIS A 524 -3.78 12.33 -34.70
CA HIS A 524 -4.71 13.38 -34.29
C HIS A 524 -5.57 12.87 -33.13
#